data_AF-A0A815SWN1-F1
#
_entry.id   AF-A0A815SWN1-F1
#
_cell.length_a   1.000
_cell.length_b   1.000
_cell.length_c   1.000
_cell.angle_alpha   90.00
_cell.angle_beta   90.00
_cell.angle_gamma   90.00
#
_symmetry.space_group_name_H-M   'P 1'
#
loop_
_entity.id
_entity.type
_entity.pdbx_description
1 polymer ?
#
loop_
_entity_poly.entity_id
_entity_poly.type
_entity_poly.pdbx_seq_one_letter_code
_entity_poly.pdbx_strand_id
1 'polypeptide(L)'
;MPSNEIGGRIPLVRFVEHEFFVKHIRPLLVQKVCNALRSRFNEKDTDVIDEKGENYGSYEAFIQGKCSQEKEEKLVKLLKTNSEEMLNSFLLAKAWLSHEPLYHVMSYRYRVEYGLSNKSEKEIAVPFKGKDLPSENSEFSHPDVMIGFTIISYLYRGLSLEQVKKELIKLKYEQDKDRLLKQWVQENKEWIGLHKEWTDEHQEWIEEHNRNENATFPSLLNAVKTKLLKHQVQENKDWIDKHNQKENATFPSWLNSFKTLDLEDEERVKKIHIYLCRNFDFVEYYLSSFTFPHDAKYYKRKLTGNAHTLAGEGETKGFSGTDDRNDIMPESIIPKRLPSQKETNGKMLHILS
;
A
#
# COMPACT_ATOMS: atom_id res chain seq x y z
N MET A 1 15.49 -1.53 19.08
CA MET A 1 15.23 -0.86 17.79
C MET A 1 15.67 -1.83 16.70
N PRO A 2 14.82 -2.30 15.78
CA PRO A 2 15.35 -2.99 14.61
C PRO A 2 16.24 -1.99 13.86
N SER A 3 17.46 -2.40 13.53
CA SER A 3 18.53 -1.54 13.03
C SER A 3 18.08 -0.71 11.82
N ASN A 4 18.42 0.58 11.85
CA ASN A 4 18.14 1.56 10.80
C ASN A 4 19.00 1.35 9.53
N GLU A 5 19.48 0.13 9.25
CA GLU A 5 20.64 -0.16 8.41
C GLU A 5 20.31 -1.09 7.23
N ILE A 6 19.40 -0.72 6.30
CA ILE A 6 19.14 -1.56 5.10
C ILE A 6 18.92 -0.67 3.87
N GLY A 7 19.63 -0.93 2.77
CA GLY A 7 19.63 -0.18 1.50
C GLY A 7 18.30 -0.21 0.73
N GLY A 8 18.11 0.74 -0.19
CA GLY A 8 16.91 0.82 -1.04
C GLY A 8 15.75 1.64 -0.49
N ARG A 9 15.98 2.60 0.42
CA ARG A 9 14.87 3.36 1.03
C ARG A 9 14.19 4.27 0.02
N ILE A 10 12.89 4.04 -0.20
CA ILE A 10 11.98 5.06 -0.72
C ILE A 10 11.90 6.18 0.32
N PRO A 11 12.08 7.46 -0.07
CA PRO A 11 11.97 8.57 0.88
C PRO A 11 10.58 8.56 1.53
N LEU A 12 10.57 8.83 2.84
CA LEU A 12 9.32 9.06 3.56
C LEU A 12 8.74 10.38 3.05
N VAL A 13 7.79 10.29 2.14
CA VAL A 13 7.10 11.45 1.56
C VAL A 13 5.79 11.63 2.29
N ARG A 14 5.54 12.86 2.72
CA ARG A 14 4.27 13.25 3.32
C ARG A 14 3.71 14.48 2.62
N PHE A 15 2.44 14.41 2.24
CA PHE A 15 1.73 15.60 1.77
C PHE A 15 1.20 16.37 2.97
N VAL A 16 1.55 17.66 3.04
CA VAL A 16 1.15 18.55 4.14
C VAL A 16 0.02 19.46 3.69
N GLU A 17 0.20 20.14 2.56
CA GLU A 17 -0.75 21.13 2.06
C GLU A 17 -1.61 20.57 0.90
N HIS A 18 -2.92 20.58 1.09
CA HIS A 18 -3.89 20.06 0.10
C HIS A 18 -3.89 20.89 -1.19
N GLU A 19 -3.93 22.22 -1.07
CA GLU A 19 -3.93 23.10 -2.24
C GLU A 19 -2.71 22.91 -3.12
N PHE A 20 -1.54 22.75 -2.49
CA PHE A 20 -0.29 22.49 -3.21
C PHE A 20 -0.36 21.15 -3.96
N PHE A 21 -0.86 20.09 -3.32
CA PHE A 21 -1.04 18.81 -3.98
C PHE A 21 -1.96 18.93 -5.20
N VAL A 22 -3.12 19.56 -5.05
CA VAL A 22 -4.12 19.73 -6.10
C VAL A 22 -3.60 20.55 -7.28
N LYS A 23 -2.89 21.66 -7.01
CA LYS A 23 -2.41 22.61 -8.03
C LYS A 23 -1.15 22.11 -8.74
N HIS A 24 -0.23 21.45 -8.05
CA HIS A 24 1.10 21.16 -8.58
C HIS A 24 1.43 19.68 -8.70
N ILE A 25 1.07 18.85 -7.71
CA ILE A 25 1.45 17.43 -7.70
C ILE A 25 0.50 16.58 -8.53
N ARG A 26 -0.82 16.74 -8.33
CA ARG A 26 -1.84 15.94 -9.00
C ARG A 26 -1.75 16.01 -10.53
N PRO A 27 -1.56 17.18 -11.18
CA PRO A 27 -1.44 17.22 -12.64
C PRO A 27 -0.24 16.43 -13.18
N LEU A 28 0.91 16.47 -12.49
CA LEU A 28 2.10 15.73 -12.85
C LEU A 28 1.91 14.21 -12.69
N LEU A 29 1.25 13.79 -11.61
CA LEU A 29 0.92 12.39 -11.39
C LEU A 29 -0.06 11.87 -12.43
N VAL A 30 -1.10 12.65 -12.75
CA VAL A 30 -2.07 12.30 -13.79
C VAL A 30 -1.37 12.10 -15.12
N GLN A 31 -0.48 13.03 -15.52
CA GLN A 31 0.26 12.90 -16.78
C GLN A 31 1.10 11.62 -16.81
N LYS A 32 1.84 11.31 -15.73
CA LYS A 32 2.63 10.08 -15.64
C LYS A 32 1.77 8.81 -15.70
N VAL A 33 0.66 8.78 -14.96
CA VAL A 33 -0.25 7.64 -14.93
C VAL A 33 -0.95 7.45 -16.27
N CYS A 34 -1.43 8.54 -16.90
CA CYS A 34 -1.99 8.50 -18.25
C CYS A 34 -0.98 7.90 -19.24
N ASN A 35 0.26 8.38 -19.25
CA ASN A 35 1.28 7.87 -20.15
C ASN A 35 1.55 6.38 -19.93
N ALA A 36 1.66 5.94 -18.67
CA ALA A 36 1.86 4.53 -18.34
C ALA A 36 0.68 3.65 -18.79
N LEU A 37 -0.56 4.09 -18.54
CA LEU A 37 -1.76 3.37 -18.98
C LEU A 37 -1.85 3.32 -20.51
N ARG A 38 -1.57 4.43 -21.19
CA ARG A 38 -1.57 4.49 -22.64
C ARG A 38 -0.52 3.56 -23.25
N SER A 39 0.70 3.53 -22.70
CA SER A 39 1.73 2.59 -23.13
C SER A 39 1.31 1.14 -22.90
N ARG A 40 0.65 0.82 -21.78
CA ARG A 40 0.14 -0.52 -21.48
C ARG A 40 -0.93 -1.01 -22.47
N PHE A 41 -1.80 -0.11 -22.93
CA PHE A 41 -2.90 -0.43 -23.85
C PHE A 41 -2.64 -0.03 -25.31
N ASN A 42 -1.38 0.31 -25.66
CA ASN A 42 -0.97 0.73 -27.01
C ASN A 42 -1.75 1.94 -27.57
N GLU A 43 -2.21 2.83 -26.70
CA GLU A 43 -3.05 3.98 -27.05
C GLU A 43 -2.19 5.21 -27.42
N LYS A 44 -2.26 5.62 -28.69
CA LYS A 44 -1.40 6.68 -29.26
C LYS A 44 -2.06 8.05 -29.27
N ASP A 45 -3.37 8.12 -29.11
CA ASP A 45 -4.08 9.39 -29.18
C ASP A 45 -4.09 10.10 -27.81
N THR A 46 -3.82 11.41 -27.84
CA THR A 46 -3.91 12.29 -26.66
C THR A 46 -5.35 12.71 -26.38
N ASP A 47 -6.11 12.95 -27.44
CA ASP A 47 -7.54 13.24 -27.37
C ASP A 47 -8.31 11.99 -27.74
N VAL A 48 -9.39 11.73 -27.00
CA VAL A 48 -10.27 10.59 -27.24
C VAL A 48 -11.30 11.01 -28.27
N ILE A 49 -11.08 10.61 -29.51
CA ILE A 49 -11.94 10.92 -30.65
C ILE A 49 -12.59 9.61 -31.12
N ASP A 50 -13.90 9.58 -31.38
CA ASP A 50 -14.49 8.39 -32.04
C ASP A 50 -14.14 8.31 -33.53
N GLU A 51 -14.47 7.16 -34.12
CA GLU A 51 -14.46 6.91 -35.57
C GLU A 51 -15.27 7.95 -36.40
N LYS A 52 -16.12 8.75 -35.76
CA LYS A 52 -16.96 9.78 -36.39
C LYS A 52 -16.40 11.21 -36.22
N GLY A 53 -15.29 11.38 -35.51
CA GLY A 53 -14.65 12.68 -35.25
C GLY A 53 -15.17 13.44 -34.02
N GLU A 54 -16.02 12.85 -33.17
CA GLU A 54 -16.46 13.48 -31.91
C GLU A 54 -15.37 13.42 -30.84
N ASN A 55 -15.05 14.57 -30.25
CA ASN A 55 -14.04 14.70 -29.20
C ASN A 55 -14.67 14.54 -27.79
N TYR A 56 -14.34 13.44 -27.11
CA TYR A 56 -14.78 13.11 -25.75
C TYR A 56 -13.91 13.74 -24.64
N GLY A 57 -12.88 14.51 -25.01
CA GLY A 57 -11.88 15.10 -24.13
C GLY A 57 -10.59 14.28 -24.11
N SER A 58 -9.70 14.59 -23.17
CA SER A 58 -8.46 13.84 -22.98
C SER A 58 -8.56 12.87 -21.80
N TYR A 59 -7.75 11.81 -21.82
CA TYR A 59 -7.64 10.89 -20.70
C TYR A 59 -7.20 11.60 -19.41
N GLU A 60 -6.33 12.61 -19.49
CA GLU A 60 -5.90 13.41 -18.34
C GLU A 60 -7.06 14.20 -17.75
N ALA A 61 -7.92 14.80 -18.58
CA ALA A 61 -9.10 15.53 -18.13
C ALA A 61 -10.11 14.59 -17.44
N PHE A 62 -10.26 13.37 -17.96
CA PHE A 62 -11.06 12.32 -17.34
C PHE A 62 -10.51 11.91 -15.96
N ILE A 63 -9.23 11.58 -15.87
CA ILE A 63 -8.58 11.17 -14.61
C ILE A 63 -8.58 12.32 -13.57
N GLN A 64 -8.51 13.58 -14.00
CA GLN A 64 -8.62 14.77 -13.14
C GLN A 64 -10.06 15.12 -12.72
N GLY A 65 -11.07 14.42 -13.25
CA GLY A 65 -12.48 14.74 -12.96
C GLY A 65 -12.90 16.11 -13.52
N LYS A 66 -12.23 16.60 -14.56
CA LYS A 66 -12.56 17.86 -15.25
C LYS A 66 -13.46 17.66 -16.48
N CYS A 67 -13.80 16.43 -16.79
CA CYS A 67 -14.71 16.10 -17.90
C CYS A 67 -16.17 16.42 -17.53
N SER A 68 -16.98 16.81 -18.50
CA SER A 68 -18.43 16.94 -18.28
C SER A 68 -19.08 15.56 -18.16
N GLN A 69 -20.19 15.46 -17.42
CA GLN A 69 -20.86 14.18 -17.18
C GLN A 69 -21.24 13.45 -18.47
N GLU A 70 -21.76 14.16 -19.48
CA GLU A 70 -22.13 13.56 -20.76
C GLU A 70 -20.92 12.97 -21.50
N LYS A 71 -19.79 13.70 -21.53
CA LYS A 71 -18.56 13.23 -22.15
C LYS A 71 -17.96 12.05 -21.40
N GLU A 72 -18.04 12.08 -20.07
CA GLU A 72 -17.58 11.00 -19.21
C GLU A 72 -18.32 9.69 -19.48
N GLU A 73 -19.66 9.72 -19.56
CA GLU A 73 -20.47 8.53 -19.86
C GLU A 73 -20.13 7.92 -21.22
N LYS A 74 -19.86 8.77 -22.23
CA LYS A 74 -19.43 8.31 -23.55
C LYS A 74 -18.02 7.69 -23.52
N LEU A 75 -17.08 8.31 -22.81
CA LEU A 75 -15.71 7.81 -22.67
C LEU A 75 -15.68 6.47 -21.91
N VAL A 76 -16.48 6.32 -20.85
CA VAL A 76 -16.65 5.04 -20.13
C VAL A 76 -17.19 3.94 -21.05
N LYS A 77 -18.16 4.26 -21.91
CA LYS A 77 -18.67 3.30 -22.91
C LYS A 77 -17.60 2.90 -23.91
N LEU A 78 -16.80 3.86 -24.39
CA LEU A 78 -15.69 3.58 -25.32
C LEU A 78 -14.63 2.68 -24.68
N LEU A 79 -14.17 3.03 -23.48
CA LEU A 79 -13.21 2.22 -22.73
C LEU A 79 -13.71 0.79 -22.50
N LYS A 80 -15.01 0.65 -22.19
CA LYS A 80 -15.66 -0.66 -22.02
C LYS A 80 -15.67 -1.48 -23.31
N THR A 81 -15.89 -0.85 -24.46
CA THR A 81 -15.86 -1.49 -25.77
C THR A 81 -14.45 -1.99 -26.11
N ASN A 82 -13.42 -1.24 -25.73
CA ASN A 82 -12.02 -1.63 -25.96
C ASN A 82 -11.60 -2.82 -25.09
N SER A 83 -11.72 -2.69 -23.76
CA SER A 83 -11.41 -3.76 -22.81
C SER A 83 -11.92 -3.42 -21.40
N GLU A 84 -12.47 -4.41 -20.71
CA GLU A 84 -12.86 -4.27 -19.30
C GLU A 84 -11.66 -3.93 -18.40
N GLU A 85 -10.47 -4.48 -18.70
CA GLU A 85 -9.23 -4.18 -17.97
C GLU A 85 -8.78 -2.73 -18.15
N MET A 86 -8.92 -2.21 -19.37
CA MET A 86 -8.62 -0.82 -19.68
C MET A 86 -9.55 0.11 -18.90
N LEU A 87 -10.86 -0.14 -18.97
CA LEU A 87 -11.84 0.61 -18.20
C LEU A 87 -11.52 0.64 -16.71
N ASN A 88 -11.28 -0.54 -16.11
CA ASN A 88 -10.99 -0.65 -14.68
C ASN A 88 -9.71 0.10 -14.30
N SER A 89 -8.68 0.07 -15.15
CA SER A 89 -7.42 0.77 -14.89
C SER A 89 -7.58 2.30 -14.89
N PHE A 90 -8.32 2.84 -15.87
CA PHE A 90 -8.60 4.28 -15.94
C PHE A 90 -9.54 4.76 -14.83
N LEU A 91 -10.56 3.96 -14.48
CA LEU A 91 -11.44 4.25 -13.35
C LEU A 91 -10.68 4.22 -12.02
N LEU A 92 -9.77 3.27 -11.83
CA LEU A 92 -8.95 3.19 -10.62
C LEU A 92 -8.03 4.42 -10.51
N ALA A 93 -7.37 4.80 -11.61
CA ALA A 93 -6.54 6.00 -11.64
C ALA A 93 -7.35 7.26 -11.31
N LYS A 94 -8.55 7.41 -11.90
CA LYS A 94 -9.47 8.49 -11.57
C LYS A 94 -9.85 8.46 -10.09
N ALA A 95 -10.22 7.30 -9.55
CA ALA A 95 -10.65 7.16 -8.17
C ALA A 95 -9.54 7.60 -7.19
N TRP A 96 -8.32 7.13 -7.40
CA TRP A 96 -7.19 7.44 -6.52
C TRP A 96 -6.69 8.88 -6.61
N LEU A 97 -6.78 9.51 -7.79
CA LEU A 97 -6.24 10.85 -8.04
C LEU A 97 -7.27 11.97 -7.90
N SER A 98 -8.51 11.76 -8.37
CA SER A 98 -9.58 12.77 -8.30
C SER A 98 -10.37 12.75 -7.00
N HIS A 99 -10.68 11.57 -6.46
CA HIS A 99 -11.37 11.47 -5.17
C HIS A 99 -10.40 11.47 -3.98
N GLU A 100 -9.10 11.57 -4.27
CA GLU A 100 -8.02 11.84 -3.32
C GLU A 100 -7.69 10.79 -2.24
N PRO A 101 -7.98 9.46 -2.38
CA PRO A 101 -7.37 8.45 -1.52
C PRO A 101 -5.84 8.55 -1.46
N LEU A 102 -5.19 8.85 -2.59
CA LEU A 102 -3.74 9.00 -2.63
C LEU A 102 -3.26 10.13 -1.71
N TYR A 103 -3.91 11.30 -1.77
CA TYR A 103 -3.56 12.41 -0.90
C TYR A 103 -3.78 12.05 0.57
N HIS A 104 -4.96 11.47 0.86
CA HIS A 104 -5.31 11.05 2.21
C HIS A 104 -4.25 10.11 2.78
N VAL A 105 -3.95 9.02 2.10
CA VAL A 105 -2.97 8.02 2.55
C VAL A 105 -1.57 8.65 2.70
N MET A 106 -1.14 9.50 1.76
CA MET A 106 0.17 10.18 1.82
C MET A 106 0.23 11.33 2.84
N SER A 107 -0.89 11.74 3.43
CA SER A 107 -0.92 12.78 4.47
C SER A 107 -0.69 12.23 5.89
N TYR A 108 -0.79 10.91 6.05
CA TYR A 108 -0.62 10.22 7.34
C TYR A 108 0.86 9.93 7.63
N ARG A 109 1.17 9.78 8.92
CA ARG A 109 2.50 9.47 9.43
C ARG A 109 2.68 7.98 9.64
N TYR A 110 3.54 7.40 8.82
CA TYR A 110 3.98 6.03 8.98
C TYR A 110 4.60 5.78 10.38
N ARG A 111 4.23 4.65 10.99
CA ARG A 111 4.60 4.20 12.35
C ARG A 111 4.15 5.11 13.50
N VAL A 112 3.31 6.09 13.23
CA VAL A 112 2.67 6.92 14.26
C VAL A 112 1.16 6.80 14.20
N GLU A 113 0.59 6.86 13.00
CA GLU A 113 -0.84 6.80 12.76
C GLU A 113 -1.26 5.48 12.10
N TYR A 114 -0.35 4.85 11.36
CA TYR A 114 -0.57 3.55 10.73
C TYR A 114 0.73 2.77 10.58
N GLY A 115 0.63 1.47 10.33
CA GLY A 115 1.76 0.64 9.97
C GLY A 115 1.44 -0.84 10.08
N LEU A 116 2.45 -1.69 9.91
CA LEU A 116 2.33 -3.14 10.10
C LEU A 116 2.48 -3.47 11.59
N SER A 117 1.63 -4.37 12.08
CA SER A 117 1.73 -4.87 13.45
C SER A 117 2.66 -6.07 13.50
N ASN A 118 3.61 -6.07 14.44
CA ASN A 118 4.41 -7.27 14.75
C ASN A 118 3.68 -8.22 15.71
N LYS A 119 2.56 -7.80 16.29
CA LYS A 119 1.79 -8.56 17.27
C LYS A 119 0.56 -9.25 16.67
N SER A 120 0.09 -8.77 15.53
CA SER A 120 -1.04 -9.36 14.82
C SER A 120 -0.52 -10.39 13.82
N GLU A 121 -1.27 -11.45 13.62
CA GLU A 121 -1.04 -12.39 12.51
C GLU A 121 -1.34 -11.76 11.14
N LYS A 122 -2.02 -10.61 11.12
CA LYS A 122 -2.40 -9.91 9.89
C LYS A 122 -1.20 -9.19 9.28
N GLU A 123 -0.99 -9.43 8.00
CA GLU A 123 0.05 -8.82 7.20
C GLU A 123 -0.39 -7.50 6.54
N ILE A 124 -1.51 -6.93 6.96
CA ILE A 124 -2.06 -5.64 6.48
C ILE A 124 -1.79 -4.48 7.43
N ALA A 125 -1.85 -3.25 6.91
CA ALA A 125 -1.67 -2.06 7.73
C ALA A 125 -2.85 -1.83 8.69
N VAL A 126 -2.52 -1.53 9.94
CA VAL A 126 -3.47 -1.23 11.02
C VAL A 126 -3.26 0.19 11.56
N PRO A 127 -4.29 0.79 12.17
CA PRO A 127 -4.15 2.06 12.87
C PRO A 127 -3.22 1.95 14.07
N PHE A 128 -2.44 2.99 14.34
CA PHE A 128 -1.53 3.08 15.49
C PHE A 128 -2.12 4.02 16.54
N LYS A 129 -2.00 3.65 17.82
CA LYS A 129 -2.39 4.51 18.96
C LYS A 129 -1.30 5.51 19.34
N GLY A 130 -0.08 5.25 18.90
CA GLY A 130 1.11 6.05 19.15
C GLY A 130 2.29 5.50 18.37
N LYS A 131 3.46 6.12 18.56
CA LYS A 131 4.68 5.70 17.87
C LYS A 131 4.96 4.22 18.12
N ASP A 132 5.03 3.43 17.05
CA ASP A 132 5.32 1.99 17.08
C ASP A 132 4.33 1.14 17.88
N LEU A 133 3.14 1.68 18.17
CA LEU A 133 2.13 1.01 18.97
C LEU A 133 0.86 0.75 18.14
N PRO A 134 0.74 -0.42 17.50
CA PRO A 134 -0.45 -0.77 16.73
C PRO A 134 -1.67 -0.93 17.64
N SER A 135 -2.85 -0.61 17.11
CA SER A 135 -4.12 -0.91 17.76
C SER A 135 -4.50 -2.37 17.53
N GLU A 136 -4.59 -3.18 18.59
CA GLU A 136 -4.67 -4.64 18.52
C GLU A 136 -5.94 -5.16 17.82
N ASN A 137 -7.05 -4.42 17.87
CA ASN A 137 -8.36 -4.84 17.32
C ASN A 137 -8.94 -3.85 16.30
N SER A 138 -8.14 -2.93 15.77
CA SER A 138 -8.65 -1.91 14.83
C SER A 138 -8.21 -2.20 13.41
N GLU A 139 -9.16 -2.04 12.48
CA GLU A 139 -8.95 -2.08 11.04
C GLU A 139 -9.44 -0.76 10.44
N PHE A 140 -8.90 -0.40 9.29
CA PHE A 140 -9.43 0.73 8.53
C PHE A 140 -10.76 0.34 7.90
N SER A 141 -11.78 1.18 8.06
CA SER A 141 -13.12 0.90 7.50
C SER A 141 -13.17 1.00 5.98
N HIS A 142 -12.28 1.79 5.37
CA HIS A 142 -12.22 1.98 3.93
C HIS A 142 -11.16 1.07 3.29
N PRO A 143 -11.54 0.14 2.40
CA PRO A 143 -10.62 -0.86 1.84
C PRO A 143 -9.50 -0.24 1.01
N ASP A 144 -9.78 0.78 0.18
CA ASP A 144 -8.73 1.44 -0.61
C ASP A 144 -7.66 2.12 0.26
N VAL A 145 -8.07 2.75 1.37
CA VAL A 145 -7.15 3.36 2.33
C VAL A 145 -6.29 2.29 3.02
N MET A 146 -6.90 1.17 3.41
CA MET A 146 -6.18 0.01 3.96
C MET A 146 -5.14 -0.53 2.97
N ILE A 147 -5.53 -0.70 1.70
CA ILE A 147 -4.64 -1.18 0.62
C ILE A 147 -3.48 -0.19 0.45
N GLY A 148 -3.78 1.11 0.35
CA GLY A 148 -2.75 2.15 0.22
C GLY A 148 -1.77 2.19 1.38
N PHE A 149 -2.27 2.16 2.62
CA PHE A 149 -1.42 2.08 3.80
C PHE A 149 -0.59 0.80 3.84
N THR A 150 -1.14 -0.33 3.39
CA THR A 150 -0.43 -1.62 3.34
C THR A 150 0.72 -1.53 2.35
N ILE A 151 0.45 -1.14 1.10
CA ILE A 151 1.48 -0.97 0.05
C ILE A 151 2.60 -0.06 0.56
N ILE A 152 2.26 1.13 1.05
CA ILE A 152 3.26 2.09 1.54
C ILE A 152 4.05 1.55 2.73
N SER A 153 3.40 0.81 3.63
CA SER A 153 4.09 0.23 4.79
C SER A 153 5.14 -0.80 4.37
N TYR A 154 4.87 -1.62 3.35
CA TYR A 154 5.85 -2.55 2.81
C TYR A 154 6.94 -1.86 1.99
N LEU A 155 6.60 -0.80 1.25
CA LEU A 155 7.59 0.01 0.54
C LEU A 155 8.57 0.70 1.50
N TYR A 156 8.11 1.18 2.65
CA TYR A 156 8.97 1.81 3.65
C TYR A 156 9.74 0.81 4.51
N ARG A 157 9.06 -0.23 5.02
CA ARG A 157 9.69 -1.26 5.85
C ARG A 157 10.65 -2.12 5.03
N GLY A 158 10.22 -2.52 3.84
CA GLY A 158 10.70 -3.69 3.10
C GLY A 158 10.07 -4.98 3.63
N LEU A 159 10.12 -6.02 2.80
CA LEU A 159 9.81 -7.39 3.21
C LEU A 159 10.84 -7.90 4.22
N SER A 160 10.41 -8.76 5.15
CA SER A 160 11.33 -9.47 6.03
C SER A 160 12.07 -10.59 5.30
N LEU A 161 13.16 -11.09 5.89
CA LEU A 161 13.94 -12.20 5.32
C LEU A 161 13.08 -13.45 5.09
N GLU A 162 12.18 -13.76 6.02
CA GLU A 162 11.25 -14.90 5.92
C GLU A 162 10.25 -14.72 4.77
N GLN A 163 9.72 -13.50 4.62
CA GLN A 163 8.79 -13.15 3.54
C GLN A 163 9.47 -13.25 2.17
N VAL A 164 10.69 -12.71 2.03
CA VAL A 164 11.50 -12.87 0.80
C VAL A 164 11.74 -14.34 0.49
N LYS A 165 12.11 -15.16 1.49
CA LYS A 165 12.33 -16.60 1.29
C LYS A 165 11.05 -17.31 0.83
N LYS A 166 9.92 -17.02 1.48
CA LYS A 166 8.60 -17.58 1.13
C LYS A 166 8.21 -17.24 -0.31
N GLU A 167 8.45 -16.01 -0.72
CA GLU A 167 8.17 -15.54 -2.08
C GLU A 167 9.06 -16.21 -3.13
N LEU A 168 10.37 -16.29 -2.88
CA LEU A 168 11.30 -17.00 -3.77
C LEU A 168 10.96 -18.48 -3.91
N ILE A 169 10.50 -19.12 -2.83
CA ILE A 169 10.04 -20.52 -2.87
C ILE A 169 8.82 -20.64 -3.79
N LYS A 170 7.83 -19.73 -3.69
CA LYS A 170 6.67 -19.72 -4.60
C LYS A 170 7.11 -19.49 -6.05
N LEU A 171 7.93 -18.47 -6.28
CA LEU A 171 8.42 -18.10 -7.60
C LEU A 171 9.23 -19.22 -8.28
N LYS A 172 9.91 -20.08 -7.51
CA LYS A 172 10.64 -21.25 -8.03
C LYS A 172 9.76 -22.18 -8.89
N TYR A 173 8.45 -22.22 -8.63
CA TYR A 173 7.49 -23.07 -9.33
C TYR A 173 6.75 -22.36 -10.48
N GLU A 174 6.94 -21.05 -10.65
CA GLU A 174 6.36 -20.29 -11.75
C GLU A 174 7.10 -20.55 -13.07
N GLN A 175 6.38 -20.46 -14.19
CA GLN A 175 6.95 -20.68 -15.53
C GLN A 175 7.96 -19.58 -15.92
N ASP A 176 7.66 -18.32 -15.57
CA ASP A 176 8.43 -17.13 -15.97
C ASP A 176 9.44 -16.66 -14.92
N LYS A 177 9.79 -17.50 -13.95
CA LYS A 177 10.60 -17.13 -12.78
C LYS A 177 11.92 -16.43 -13.09
N ASP A 178 12.66 -16.91 -14.09
CA ASP A 178 13.95 -16.33 -14.48
C ASP A 178 13.77 -14.98 -15.19
N ARG A 179 12.65 -14.79 -15.92
CA ARG A 179 12.32 -13.53 -16.58
C ARG A 179 11.97 -12.47 -15.55
N LEU A 180 11.08 -12.80 -14.60
CA LEU A 180 10.66 -11.92 -13.52
C LEU A 180 11.84 -11.51 -12.63
N LEU A 181 12.66 -12.48 -12.20
CA LEU A 181 13.84 -12.18 -11.37
C LEU A 181 14.81 -11.23 -12.07
N LYS A 182 15.09 -11.45 -13.36
CA LYS A 182 15.97 -10.56 -14.15
C LYS A 182 15.40 -9.16 -14.26
N GLN A 183 14.10 -9.05 -14.50
CA GLN A 183 13.40 -7.76 -14.58
C GLN A 183 13.56 -6.99 -13.26
N TRP A 184 13.22 -7.60 -12.12
CA TRP A 184 13.31 -6.94 -10.82
C TRP A 184 14.72 -6.55 -10.43
N VAL A 185 15.71 -7.39 -10.77
CA VAL A 185 17.12 -7.07 -10.57
C VAL A 185 17.55 -5.89 -11.44
N GLN A 186 17.09 -5.83 -12.69
CA GLN A 186 17.39 -4.73 -13.60
C GLN A 186 16.75 -3.42 -13.16
N GLU A 187 15.47 -3.44 -12.79
CA GLU A 187 14.77 -2.26 -12.26
C GLU A 187 15.43 -1.75 -10.99
N ASN A 188 15.87 -2.65 -10.11
CA ASN A 188 16.55 -2.25 -8.89
C ASN A 188 17.96 -1.71 -9.17
N LYS A 189 18.68 -2.24 -10.17
CA LYS A 189 19.93 -1.65 -10.66
C LYS A 189 19.70 -0.24 -11.19
N GLU A 190 18.66 -0.04 -11.99
CA GLU A 190 18.29 1.27 -12.51
C GLU A 190 17.89 2.21 -11.37
N TRP A 191 17.11 1.75 -10.41
CA TRP A 191 16.71 2.56 -9.26
C TRP A 191 17.92 2.99 -8.39
N ILE A 192 18.86 2.08 -8.13
CA ILE A 192 20.10 2.36 -7.39
C ILE A 192 21.05 3.23 -8.24
N GLY A 193 21.13 2.97 -9.54
CA GLY A 193 21.96 3.70 -10.50
C GLY A 193 21.48 5.13 -10.71
N LEU A 194 20.18 5.33 -10.88
CA LEU A 194 19.52 6.64 -10.93
C LEU A 194 19.75 7.44 -9.64
N HIS A 195 19.81 6.77 -8.48
CA HIS A 195 20.23 7.45 -7.26
C HIS A 195 21.68 7.94 -7.36
N LYS A 196 22.59 7.17 -7.95
CA LYS A 196 24.01 7.56 -8.12
C LYS A 196 24.17 8.72 -9.11
N GLU A 197 23.58 8.62 -10.31
CA GLU A 197 23.64 9.66 -11.35
C GLU A 197 22.93 10.95 -10.94
N TRP A 198 21.74 10.85 -10.32
CA TRP A 198 21.06 12.01 -9.74
C TRP A 198 21.90 12.69 -8.64
N THR A 199 22.66 11.91 -7.85
CA THR A 199 23.54 12.46 -6.82
C THR A 199 24.68 13.27 -7.44
N ASP A 200 25.30 12.75 -8.50
CA ASP A 200 26.47 13.37 -9.15
C ASP A 200 26.06 14.64 -9.93
N GLU A 201 24.99 14.59 -10.73
CA GLU A 201 24.47 15.77 -11.46
C GLU A 201 23.95 16.87 -10.52
N HIS A 202 23.24 16.49 -9.44
CA HIS A 202 22.74 17.48 -8.50
C HIS A 202 23.88 18.03 -7.63
N GLN A 203 24.93 17.26 -7.29
CA GLN A 203 26.11 17.79 -6.59
C GLN A 203 26.74 18.96 -7.37
N GLU A 204 27.00 18.78 -8.67
CA GLU A 204 27.54 19.84 -9.55
C GLU A 204 26.58 21.03 -9.64
N TRP A 205 25.28 20.78 -9.84
CA TRP A 205 24.26 21.84 -9.87
C TRP A 205 24.18 22.64 -8.56
N ILE A 206 24.35 21.99 -7.41
CA ILE A 206 24.31 22.61 -6.08
C ILE A 206 25.56 23.46 -5.83
N GLU A 207 26.73 23.01 -6.26
CA GLU A 207 27.97 23.79 -6.19
C GLU A 207 27.94 25.03 -7.08
N GLU A 208 27.21 24.96 -8.20
CA GLU A 208 26.96 26.09 -9.09
C GLU A 208 25.94 27.08 -8.50
N HIS A 209 24.85 26.60 -7.90
CA HIS A 209 23.76 27.46 -7.42
C HIS A 209 23.96 28.01 -5.99
N ASN A 210 24.80 27.41 -5.15
CA ASN A 210 25.19 27.98 -3.85
C ASN A 210 26.10 29.21 -3.97
N ARG A 211 26.59 29.53 -5.18
CA ARG A 211 27.34 30.78 -5.46
C ARG A 211 26.45 31.99 -5.69
N ASN A 212 25.14 31.80 -5.89
CA ASN A 212 24.18 32.87 -6.16
C ASN A 212 23.25 33.09 -4.95
N GLU A 213 23.47 34.17 -4.20
CA GLU A 213 22.84 34.44 -2.90
C GLU A 213 21.37 34.95 -2.96
N ASN A 214 20.72 35.00 -4.12
CA ASN A 214 19.35 35.49 -4.25
C ASN A 214 18.35 34.34 -4.43
N ALA A 215 17.93 33.71 -3.32
CA ALA A 215 17.05 32.54 -3.34
C ALA A 215 15.54 32.90 -3.41
N THR A 216 14.83 32.36 -4.41
CA THR A 216 13.36 32.38 -4.54
C THR A 216 12.74 31.07 -3.99
N PHE A 217 11.42 31.02 -3.75
CA PHE A 217 10.73 29.84 -3.18
C PHE A 217 11.08 28.48 -3.84
N PRO A 218 11.23 28.38 -5.18
CA PRO A 218 11.70 27.15 -5.83
C PRO A 218 13.11 26.72 -5.42
N SER A 219 14.04 27.67 -5.19
CA SER A 219 15.41 27.36 -4.80
C SER A 219 15.52 26.93 -3.34
N LEU A 220 14.67 27.43 -2.44
CA LEU A 220 14.56 26.94 -1.06
C LEU A 220 13.98 25.51 -1.00
N LEU A 221 12.94 25.24 -1.80
CA LEU A 221 12.31 23.92 -1.88
C LEU A 221 13.28 22.90 -2.51
N ASN A 222 14.08 23.32 -3.48
CA ASN A 222 15.20 22.53 -4.00
C ASN A 222 16.29 22.34 -2.95
N ALA A 223 16.71 23.38 -2.21
CA ALA A 223 17.73 23.26 -1.17
C ALA A 223 17.32 22.32 0.00
N VAL A 224 16.04 22.33 0.39
CA VAL A 224 15.50 21.41 1.41
C VAL A 224 15.42 19.98 0.87
N LYS A 225 14.90 19.79 -0.36
CA LYS A 225 14.95 18.48 -1.05
C LYS A 225 16.37 17.95 -1.13
N THR A 226 17.30 18.80 -1.53
CA THR A 226 18.73 18.52 -1.61
C THR A 226 19.34 18.12 -0.27
N LYS A 227 19.02 18.82 0.84
CA LYS A 227 19.55 18.44 2.16
C LYS A 227 19.00 17.10 2.65
N LEU A 228 17.70 16.85 2.44
CA LEU A 228 17.07 15.58 2.82
C LEU A 228 17.66 14.42 2.01
N LEU A 229 17.79 14.60 0.69
CA LEU A 229 18.39 13.59 -0.17
C LEU A 229 19.89 13.42 0.10
N LYS A 230 20.65 14.49 0.41
CA LYS A 230 22.07 14.37 0.81
C LYS A 230 22.25 13.47 2.03
N HIS A 231 21.43 13.66 3.06
CA HIS A 231 21.49 12.82 4.26
C HIS A 231 21.16 11.35 3.94
N GLN A 232 20.10 11.13 3.17
CA GLN A 232 19.65 9.79 2.81
C GLN A 232 20.62 9.06 1.86
N VAL A 233 21.23 9.80 0.93
CA VAL A 233 22.27 9.31 0.02
C VAL A 233 23.54 8.97 0.79
N GLN A 234 23.98 9.83 1.71
CA GLN A 234 25.17 9.56 2.52
C GLN A 234 24.96 8.35 3.43
N GLU A 235 23.79 8.21 4.07
CA GLU A 235 23.44 7.03 4.85
C GLU A 235 23.41 5.75 3.99
N ASN A 236 22.85 5.82 2.78
CA ASN A 236 22.87 4.69 1.85
C ASN A 236 24.30 4.35 1.38
N LYS A 237 25.13 5.37 1.09
CA LYS A 237 26.52 5.21 0.65
C LYS A 237 27.41 4.63 1.75
N ASP A 238 27.33 5.17 2.97
CA ASP A 238 28.07 4.67 4.13
C ASP A 238 27.66 3.23 4.50
N TRP A 239 26.37 2.89 4.31
CA TRP A 239 25.88 1.54 4.51
C TRP A 239 26.36 0.57 3.43
N ILE A 240 26.26 1.00 2.16
CA ILE A 240 26.79 0.29 0.99
C ILE A 240 28.27 0.04 1.22
N ASP A 241 29.06 1.03 1.62
CA ASP A 241 30.50 0.92 1.86
C ASP A 241 30.82 0.02 3.07
N LYS A 242 30.04 0.09 4.16
CA LYS A 242 30.18 -0.79 5.34
C LYS A 242 29.88 -2.26 5.04
N HIS A 243 28.96 -2.56 4.12
CA HIS A 243 28.63 -3.93 3.68
C HIS A 243 29.43 -4.37 2.43
N ASN A 244 29.98 -3.42 1.66
CA ASN A 244 30.82 -3.63 0.47
C ASN A 244 32.30 -3.81 0.79
N GLN A 245 32.76 -3.53 2.02
CA GLN A 245 34.16 -3.75 2.43
C GLN A 245 34.63 -5.22 2.26
N LYS A 246 33.75 -6.15 1.86
CA LYS A 246 34.14 -7.53 1.53
C LYS A 246 34.09 -7.95 0.07
N GLU A 247 33.47 -7.23 -0.89
CA GLU A 247 33.59 -7.58 -2.32
C GLU A 247 32.89 -6.56 -3.25
N ASN A 248 33.62 -6.15 -4.30
CA ASN A 248 33.31 -5.18 -5.36
C ASN A 248 31.82 -4.97 -5.74
N ALA A 249 31.31 -3.76 -5.44
CA ALA A 249 30.39 -2.83 -6.15
C ALA A 249 29.40 -3.28 -7.26
N THR A 250 29.17 -4.57 -7.50
CA THR A 250 28.37 -5.06 -8.63
C THR A 250 27.27 -5.98 -8.11
N PHE A 251 26.05 -5.80 -8.62
CA PHE A 251 24.95 -6.75 -8.39
C PHE A 251 25.45 -8.18 -8.68
N PRO A 252 25.19 -9.14 -7.79
CA PRO A 252 25.75 -10.46 -7.97
C PRO A 252 25.26 -11.10 -9.28
N SER A 253 26.19 -11.55 -10.12
CA SER A 253 25.86 -12.16 -11.42
C SER A 253 24.99 -13.41 -11.29
N TRP A 254 25.11 -14.12 -10.15
CA TRP A 254 24.29 -15.27 -9.79
C TRP A 254 22.83 -14.94 -9.45
N LEU A 255 22.48 -13.66 -9.22
CA LEU A 255 21.11 -13.23 -8.91
C LEU A 255 20.23 -13.08 -10.16
N ASN A 256 20.61 -13.66 -11.30
CA ASN A 256 19.84 -13.57 -12.55
C ASN A 256 19.22 -14.91 -12.99
N SER A 257 19.38 -15.98 -12.20
CA SER A 257 18.73 -17.26 -12.50
C SER A 257 18.45 -18.09 -11.25
N PHE A 258 17.30 -18.75 -11.24
CA PHE A 258 16.91 -19.72 -10.21
C PHE A 258 17.79 -20.98 -10.19
N LYS A 259 18.53 -21.29 -11.26
CA LYS A 259 19.48 -22.41 -11.26
C LYS A 259 20.67 -22.17 -10.34
N THR A 260 21.05 -20.90 -10.16
CA THR A 260 22.20 -20.47 -9.35
C THR A 260 21.79 -20.05 -7.94
N LEU A 261 20.48 -19.92 -7.68
CA LEU A 261 19.94 -19.62 -6.37
C LEU A 261 19.88 -20.87 -5.51
N ASP A 262 20.65 -20.84 -4.42
CA ASP A 262 20.47 -21.77 -3.31
C ASP A 262 19.66 -21.05 -2.23
N LEU A 263 18.46 -21.56 -1.95
CA LEU A 263 17.53 -21.02 -0.95
C LEU A 263 17.76 -21.62 0.44
N GLU A 264 18.63 -22.64 0.55
CA GLU A 264 19.06 -23.22 1.82
C GLU A 264 20.24 -22.43 2.42
N ASP A 265 21.06 -21.81 1.58
CA ASP A 265 22.15 -20.90 1.98
C ASP A 265 21.62 -19.56 2.53
N GLU A 266 21.65 -19.40 3.85
CA GLU A 266 21.18 -18.18 4.53
C GLU A 266 21.93 -16.91 4.10
N GLU A 267 23.23 -17.00 3.81
CA GLU A 267 24.03 -15.84 3.43
C GLU A 267 23.62 -15.33 2.04
N ARG A 268 23.28 -16.23 1.13
CA ARG A 268 22.71 -15.86 -0.18
C ARG A 268 21.34 -15.22 -0.02
N VAL A 269 20.46 -15.79 0.80
CA VAL A 269 19.12 -15.23 1.02
C VAL A 269 19.20 -13.84 1.66
N LYS A 270 20.13 -13.61 2.59
CA LYS A 270 20.41 -12.26 3.14
C LYS A 270 20.85 -11.27 2.06
N LYS A 271 21.71 -11.70 1.13
CA LYS A 271 22.12 -10.86 -0.02
C LYS A 271 20.93 -10.55 -0.93
N ILE A 272 20.06 -11.51 -1.21
CA ILE A 272 18.86 -11.26 -2.02
C ILE A 272 17.93 -10.28 -1.32
N HIS A 273 17.70 -10.49 -0.02
CA HIS A 273 16.89 -9.62 0.82
C HIS A 273 17.37 -8.17 0.76
N ILE A 274 18.68 -7.93 0.91
CA ILE A 274 19.28 -6.60 0.78
C ILE A 274 18.88 -5.88 -0.51
N TYR A 275 18.89 -6.59 -1.64
CA TYR A 275 18.58 -5.97 -2.93
C TYR A 275 17.07 -5.87 -3.15
N LEU A 276 16.32 -6.97 -2.99
CA LEU A 276 14.94 -7.04 -3.49
C LEU A 276 13.87 -6.67 -2.45
N CYS A 277 14.18 -6.55 -1.16
CA CYS A 277 13.15 -6.37 -0.12
C CYS A 277 12.28 -5.11 -0.27
N ARG A 278 12.75 -4.10 -1.03
CA ARG A 278 12.03 -2.85 -1.32
C ARG A 278 11.82 -2.59 -2.81
N ASN A 279 12.13 -3.56 -3.68
CA ASN A 279 11.78 -3.43 -5.08
C ASN A 279 10.25 -3.42 -5.22
N PHE A 280 9.72 -2.49 -6.02
CA PHE A 280 8.28 -2.25 -6.13
C PHE A 280 7.53 -3.49 -6.62
N ASP A 281 7.99 -4.08 -7.71
CA ASP A 281 7.36 -5.22 -8.34
C ASP A 281 7.48 -6.50 -7.49
N PHE A 282 8.60 -6.66 -6.78
CA PHE A 282 8.79 -7.74 -5.80
C PHE A 282 7.79 -7.58 -4.63
N VAL A 283 7.67 -6.38 -4.07
CA VAL A 283 6.67 -6.09 -3.02
C VAL A 283 5.24 -6.29 -3.53
N GLU A 284 4.93 -5.85 -4.76
CA GLU A 284 3.62 -6.05 -5.38
C GLU A 284 3.31 -7.55 -5.56
N TYR A 285 4.28 -8.33 -6.03
CA TYR A 285 4.12 -9.77 -6.18
C TYR A 285 3.88 -10.44 -4.83
N TYR A 286 4.60 -10.07 -3.77
CA TYR A 286 4.33 -10.54 -2.40
C TYR A 286 2.89 -10.24 -1.97
N LEU A 287 2.48 -8.98 -2.08
CA LEU A 287 1.20 -8.51 -1.60
C LEU A 287 0.04 -9.16 -2.33
N SER A 288 0.13 -9.28 -3.65
CA SER A 288 -0.87 -9.95 -4.49
C SER A 288 -0.91 -11.46 -4.28
N SER A 289 0.22 -12.08 -3.91
CA SER A 289 0.35 -13.52 -3.74
C SER A 289 -0.04 -14.05 -2.37
N PHE A 290 0.22 -13.27 -1.31
CA PHE A 290 0.12 -13.75 0.07
C PHE A 290 -0.78 -12.86 0.92
N THR A 291 -0.51 -11.57 0.97
CA THR A 291 -1.18 -10.66 1.91
C THR A 291 -2.63 -10.39 1.54
N PHE A 292 -2.91 -9.85 0.35
CA PHE A 292 -4.26 -9.45 -0.03
C PHE A 292 -5.26 -10.61 -0.19
N PRO A 293 -4.88 -11.77 -0.78
CA PRO A 293 -5.78 -12.91 -0.85
C PRO A 293 -6.21 -13.45 0.52
N HIS A 294 -5.33 -13.35 1.52
CA HIS A 294 -5.59 -13.84 2.88
C HIS A 294 -6.31 -12.79 3.73
N ASP A 295 -5.76 -11.58 3.81
CA ASP A 295 -6.15 -10.57 4.80
C ASP A 295 -7.08 -9.49 4.24
N ALA A 296 -7.13 -9.29 2.92
CA ALA A 296 -7.99 -8.29 2.27
C ALA A 296 -9.19 -8.92 1.54
N LYS A 297 -9.62 -10.10 1.98
CA LYS A 297 -10.73 -10.82 1.36
C LYS A 297 -12.04 -10.07 1.53
N TYR A 298 -12.53 -9.46 0.45
CA TYR A 298 -13.81 -8.78 0.45
C TYR A 298 -14.94 -9.75 0.08
N TYR A 299 -16.03 -9.69 0.84
CA TYR A 299 -17.24 -10.46 0.57
C TYR A 299 -18.30 -9.52 -0.01
N LYS A 300 -18.91 -9.92 -1.13
CA LYS A 300 -20.00 -9.15 -1.78
C LYS A 300 -21.16 -8.85 -0.82
N ARG A 301 -21.34 -9.70 0.19
CA ARG A 301 -22.29 -9.50 1.29
C ARG A 301 -21.58 -9.84 2.59
N LYS A 302 -21.61 -8.92 3.54
CA LYS A 302 -21.19 -9.17 4.92
C LYS A 302 -22.45 -9.56 5.71
N LEU A 303 -22.49 -10.79 6.21
CA LEU A 303 -23.52 -11.17 7.18
C LEU A 303 -23.13 -10.53 8.52
N THR A 304 -23.79 -9.44 8.87
CA THR A 304 -23.64 -8.79 10.18
C THR A 304 -24.86 -9.14 11.01
N GLY A 305 -24.67 -9.95 12.05
CA GLY A 305 -25.69 -10.14 13.09
C GLY A 305 -25.56 -9.02 14.12
N ASN A 306 -26.61 -8.24 14.33
CA ASN A 306 -26.75 -7.46 15.56
C ASN A 306 -27.62 -8.25 16.56
N ALA A 307 -27.62 -7.85 17.84
CA ALA A 307 -28.42 -8.53 18.86
C ALA A 307 -29.91 -8.63 18.50
N HIS A 308 -30.41 -7.65 17.72
CA HIS A 308 -31.78 -7.62 17.23
C HIS A 308 -32.03 -8.62 16.08
N THR A 309 -31.00 -8.97 15.30
CA THR A 309 -31.09 -9.97 14.21
C THR A 309 -31.11 -11.38 14.79
N LEU A 310 -30.37 -11.62 15.89
CA LEU A 310 -30.40 -12.88 16.64
C LEU A 310 -31.74 -13.16 17.34
N ALA A 311 -32.55 -12.12 17.55
CA ALA A 311 -33.85 -12.22 18.20
C ALA A 311 -35.05 -12.27 17.23
N GLY A 312 -34.82 -12.09 15.93
CA GLY A 312 -35.89 -11.94 14.94
C GLY A 312 -36.55 -13.25 14.48
N GLU A 313 -35.93 -14.40 14.70
CA GLU A 313 -36.41 -15.70 14.20
C GLU A 313 -36.85 -16.62 15.35
N GLY A 314 -37.87 -16.22 16.12
CA GLY A 314 -38.77 -17.09 16.91
C GLY A 314 -38.19 -18.00 18.02
N GLU A 315 -36.90 -18.26 18.04
CA GLU A 315 -36.19 -19.11 19.00
C GLU A 315 -34.95 -18.37 19.50
N THR A 316 -35.17 -17.43 20.41
CA THR A 316 -34.09 -16.74 21.13
C THR A 316 -33.43 -17.68 22.12
N LYS A 317 -32.22 -18.16 21.82
CA LYS A 317 -31.34 -18.81 22.81
C LYS A 317 -30.55 -17.75 23.57
N GLY A 318 -31.03 -17.40 24.76
CA GLY A 318 -30.24 -16.65 25.74
C GLY A 318 -29.17 -17.54 26.37
N PHE A 319 -27.95 -17.01 26.55
CA PHE A 319 -26.94 -17.63 27.40
C PHE A 319 -27.09 -17.17 28.85
N SER A 320 -26.86 -18.09 29.78
CA SER A 320 -26.97 -17.99 31.25
C SER A 320 -28.41 -18.00 31.77
N GLY A 321 -28.74 -19.01 32.57
CA GLY A 321 -30.04 -19.21 33.24
C GLY A 321 -30.35 -18.20 34.35
N THR A 322 -30.02 -16.92 34.16
CA THR A 322 -30.28 -15.80 35.06
C THR A 322 -31.29 -14.86 34.38
N ASP A 323 -32.43 -14.63 35.02
CA ASP A 323 -33.59 -13.89 34.47
C ASP A 323 -33.54 -12.38 34.79
N ASP A 324 -32.35 -11.83 35.05
CA ASP A 324 -32.18 -10.48 35.64
C ASP A 324 -32.52 -9.33 34.67
N ARG A 325 -32.68 -9.62 33.38
CA ARG A 325 -32.92 -8.63 32.31
C ARG A 325 -34.32 -8.71 31.69
N ASN A 326 -35.24 -9.49 32.27
CA ASN A 326 -36.58 -9.66 31.72
C ASN A 326 -37.34 -8.34 31.61
N ASP A 327 -37.22 -7.48 32.64
CA ASP A 327 -37.96 -6.21 32.74
C ASP A 327 -37.53 -5.18 31.68
N ILE A 328 -36.39 -5.37 31.02
CA ILE A 328 -35.88 -4.48 29.96
C ILE A 328 -36.05 -5.06 28.55
N MET A 329 -36.64 -6.25 28.41
CA MET A 329 -36.85 -6.89 27.11
C MET A 329 -38.11 -6.34 26.42
N PRO A 330 -38.13 -6.26 25.08
CA PRO A 330 -39.33 -5.95 24.32
C PRO A 330 -40.48 -6.92 24.62
N GLU A 331 -41.72 -6.44 24.66
CA GLU A 331 -42.92 -7.25 24.96
C GLU A 331 -43.12 -8.44 24.02
N SER A 332 -42.48 -8.43 22.83
CA SER A 332 -42.49 -9.53 21.88
C SER A 332 -41.68 -10.76 22.32
N ILE A 333 -40.83 -10.64 23.34
CA ILE A 333 -40.01 -11.73 23.87
C ILE A 333 -40.73 -12.34 25.07
N ILE A 334 -41.27 -13.55 24.90
CA ILE A 334 -41.94 -14.27 25.99
C ILE A 334 -40.90 -15.16 26.69
N PRO A 335 -40.54 -14.86 27.96
CA PRO A 335 -39.56 -15.64 28.70
C PRO A 335 -40.13 -17.04 29.03
N LYS A 336 -39.47 -18.10 28.56
CA LYS A 336 -39.87 -19.49 28.87
C LYS A 336 -39.03 -20.04 30.01
N ARG A 337 -39.61 -20.11 31.22
CA ARG A 337 -38.93 -20.65 32.41
C ARG A 337 -38.97 -22.18 32.44
N LEU A 338 -37.82 -22.82 32.33
CA LEU A 338 -37.70 -24.26 32.60
C LEU A 338 -37.73 -24.53 34.11
N PRO A 339 -38.40 -25.60 34.59
CA PRO A 339 -38.46 -25.94 36.01
C PRO A 339 -37.09 -26.06 36.68
N SER A 340 -36.08 -26.56 35.95
CA SER A 340 -34.70 -26.71 36.42
C SER A 340 -33.95 -25.39 36.63
N GLN A 341 -34.48 -24.26 36.12
CA GLN A 341 -33.85 -22.94 36.15
C GLN A 341 -34.57 -21.95 37.06
N LYS A 342 -35.58 -22.37 37.83
CA LYS A 342 -36.27 -21.48 38.78
C LYS A 342 -35.38 -21.07 39.97
N GLU A 343 -34.36 -21.88 40.30
CA GLU A 343 -33.52 -21.68 41.49
C GLU A 343 -32.22 -20.93 41.22
N THR A 344 -31.86 -20.67 39.96
CA THR A 344 -30.56 -20.07 39.60
C THR A 344 -30.42 -18.62 40.08
N ASN A 345 -31.49 -17.82 40.08
CA ASN A 345 -31.45 -16.45 40.62
C ASN A 345 -31.20 -16.43 42.13
N GLY A 346 -31.73 -17.42 42.88
CA GLY A 346 -31.56 -17.51 44.33
C GLY A 346 -30.13 -17.91 44.76
N LYS A 347 -29.41 -18.64 43.91
CA LYS A 347 -28.02 -19.07 44.20
C LYS A 347 -27.00 -17.92 44.17
N MET A 348 -27.29 -16.81 43.49
CA MET A 348 -26.44 -15.61 43.46
C MET A 348 -26.45 -14.84 44.79
N LEU A 349 -27.52 -14.95 45.60
CA LEU A 349 -27.62 -14.25 46.88
C LEU A 349 -26.58 -14.71 47.91
N HIS A 350 -26.15 -15.98 47.86
CA HIS A 350 -25.13 -16.51 48.77
C HIS A 350 -23.71 -15.97 48.46
N ILE A 351 -23.49 -15.39 47.28
CA ILE A 351 -22.19 -14.82 46.89
C ILE A 351 -22.09 -13.34 47.30
N LEU A 352 -23.21 -12.72 47.66
CA LEU A 352 -23.29 -11.29 48.00
C LEU A 352 -23.32 -11.00 49.52
N SER A 353 -23.15 -12.02 50.38
CA SER A 353 -23.08 -11.87 51.85
C SER A 353 -21.67 -11.71 52.36
#